data_AF-A0A942DTI9-F1
#
_entry.id   AF-A0A942DTI9-F1
#
_cell.length_a   1.000
_cell.length_b   1.000
_cell.length_c   1.000
_cell.angle_alpha   90.00
_cell.angle_beta   90.00
_cell.angle_gamma   90.00
#
_symmetry.space_group_name_H-M   'P 1'
#
loop_
_entity.id
_entity.type
_entity.pdbx_description
1 polymer ?
#
loop_
_entity_poly.entity_id
_entity_poly.type
_entity_poly.pdbx_seq_one_letter_code
_entity_poly.pdbx_strand_id
1 'polypeptide(L)' 'MYSKRDLAIFAAGALASHTFSHIFIQMSHTLPIQVFSRSFTESINLMAIAINALLTIGMLYLAHWLKGK' A
#
# COMPACT_ATOMS: atom_id res chain seq x y z
N MET A 1 13.78 -1.67 21.60
CA MET A 1 12.94 -2.65 20.86
C MET A 1 11.69 -1.91 20.41
N TYR A 2 11.32 -1.99 19.14
CA TYR A 2 10.07 -1.36 18.66
C TYR A 2 8.88 -2.19 19.12
N SER A 3 7.79 -1.54 19.56
CA SER A 3 6.57 -2.26 19.93
C SER A 3 5.88 -2.82 18.69
N LYS A 4 5.02 -3.82 18.87
CA LYS A 4 4.18 -4.35 17.78
C LYS A 4 3.28 -3.24 17.18
N ARG A 5 2.87 -2.27 18.01
CA ARG A 5 2.11 -1.09 17.58
C ARG A 5 2.95 -0.21 16.65
N ASP A 6 4.20 0.07 17.01
CA ASP A 6 5.07 0.93 16.19
C ASP A 6 5.35 0.27 14.83
N LEU A 7 5.55 -1.05 14.82
CA LEU A 7 5.69 -1.81 13.58
C LEU A 7 4.43 -1.75 12.72
N ALA A 8 3.24 -1.87 13.31
CA ALA A 8 1.96 -1.77 12.59
C ALA A 8 1.74 -0.36 12.01
N ILE A 9 2.08 0.69 12.75
CA ILE A 9 2.01 2.09 12.27
C ILE A 9 3.00 2.32 11.13
N PHE A 10 4.23 1.84 11.26
CA PHE A 10 5.24 1.93 10.21
C PHE A 10 4.78 1.21 8.93
N ALA A 11 4.28 -0.02 9.06
CA ALA A 11 3.74 -0.79 7.94
C ALA A 11 2.57 -0.08 7.26
N ALA A 12 1.64 0.49 8.04
CA ALA A 12 0.54 1.30 7.49
C ALA A 12 1.06 2.49 6.67
N GLY A 13 2.06 3.21 7.17
CA GLY A 13 2.69 4.33 6.45
C GLY A 13 3.36 3.90 5.15
N ALA A 14 4.05 2.75 5.15
CA ALA A 14 4.69 2.20 3.96
C ALA A 14 3.66 1.80 2.88
N LEU A 15 2.57 1.13 3.29
CA LEU A 15 1.48 0.72 2.38
C LEU A 15 0.74 1.94 1.81
N ALA A 16 0.51 2.97 2.62
CA ALA A 16 -0.08 4.23 2.16
C ALA A 16 0.81 4.92 1.12
N SER A 17 2.13 5.00 1.39
CA SER A 17 3.11 5.57 0.45
C SER A 17 3.18 4.79 -0.86
N HIS A 18 3.09 3.46 -0.79
CA HIS A 18 3.03 2.59 -1.97
C HIS A 18 1.74 2.81 -2.78
N THR A 19 0.61 2.99 -2.10
CA THR A 19 -0.68 3.36 -2.72
C THR A 19 -0.56 4.69 -3.48
N PHE A 20 0.04 5.71 -2.87
CA PHE A 20 0.26 7.00 -3.52
C PHE A 20 1.15 6.88 -4.76
N SER A 21 2.17 6.01 -4.72
CA SER A 21 3.02 5.74 -5.88
C SER A 21 2.21 5.16 -7.05
N HIS A 22 1.30 4.22 -6.78
CA HIS A 22 0.40 3.67 -7.81
C HIS A 22 -0.59 4.70 -8.35
N ILE A 23 -1.13 5.58 -7.51
CA ILE A 23 -2.00 6.68 -7.93
C ILE A 23 -1.24 7.64 -8.84
N PHE A 24 -0.02 8.01 -8.48
CA PHE A 24 0.83 8.86 -9.31
C PHE A 24 1.10 8.23 -10.68
N ILE A 25 1.44 6.94 -10.72
CA ILE A 25 1.63 6.18 -11.96
C ILE A 25 0.36 6.14 -12.82
N GLN A 26 -0.82 6.03 -12.18
CA GLN A 26 -2.10 6.07 -12.90
C GLN A 26 -2.33 7.44 -13.56
N MET A 27 -2.00 8.52 -12.84
CA MET A 27 -2.18 9.90 -13.31
C MET A 27 -1.14 10.32 -14.36
N SER A 28 0.04 9.69 -14.39
CA SER A 28 1.08 9.98 -15.38
C SER A 28 0.82 9.37 -16.75
N HIS A 29 -0.25 8.57 -16.92
CA HIS A 29 -0.59 7.88 -18.18
C HIS A 29 0.58 7.04 -18.75
N THR A 30 1.45 6.53 -17.88
CA THR A 30 2.64 5.76 -18.25
C THR A 30 2.38 4.26 -18.39
N LEU A 31 1.18 3.79 -18.07
CA LEU A 31 0.79 2.38 -18.17
C LEU A 31 0.33 2.03 -19.60
N PRO A 32 0.59 0.80 -20.08
CA PRO A 32 1.28 -0.28 -19.38
C PRO A 32 2.81 -0.10 -19.34
N ILE A 33 3.43 -0.47 -18.22
CA ILE A 33 4.90 -0.50 -18.08
C ILE A 33 5.37 -1.94 -18.19
N GLN A 34 6.36 -2.21 -19.04
CA GLN A 34 7.04 -3.51 -19.06
C GLN A 34 8.05 -3.58 -17.92
N VAL A 35 7.83 -4.52 -17.01
CA VAL A 35 8.74 -4.83 -15.90
C VAL A 35 9.21 -6.26 -16.09
N PHE A 36 10.47 -6.42 -16.50
CA PHE A 36 11.02 -7.69 -16.96
C PHE A 36 10.18 -8.32 -18.08
N SER A 37 9.59 -9.49 -17.83
CA SER A 37 8.75 -10.23 -18.78
C SER A 37 7.24 -10.07 -18.54
N ARG A 38 6.83 -9.17 -17.62
CA ARG A 38 5.41 -8.92 -17.33
C ARG A 38 5.01 -7.49 -17.67
N SER A 39 3.81 -7.37 -18.23
CA SER A 39 3.16 -6.07 -18.44
C SER A 39 2.42 -5.68 -17.18
N PHE A 40 2.82 -4.56 -16.58
CA PHE A 40 2.08 -3.94 -15.50
C PHE A 40 1.03 -3.02 -16.11
N THR A 41 -0.22 -3.50 -16.16
CA THR A 41 -1.34 -2.83 -16.80
C THR A 41 -2.10 -1.93 -15.82
N GLU A 42 -2.98 -1.07 -16.34
CA GLU A 42 -3.90 -0.25 -15.54
C GLU A 42 -4.77 -1.08 -14.60
N SER A 43 -5.29 -2.23 -15.07
CA SER A 43 -6.11 -3.11 -14.24
C SER A 43 -5.33 -3.68 -13.05
N ILE A 44 -4.07 -4.06 -13.24
CA ILE A 44 -3.21 -4.55 -12.16
C ILE A 44 -2.85 -3.41 -11.21
N ASN A 45 -2.58 -2.20 -11.74
CA ASN A 45 -2.30 -1.02 -10.93
C ASN A 45 -3.50 -0.62 -10.04
N LEU A 46 -4.71 -0.61 -10.59
CA LEU A 46 -5.93 -0.35 -9.83
C LEU A 46 -6.18 -1.39 -8.74
N MET A 47 -5.93 -2.67 -9.04
CA MET A 47 -6.00 -3.74 -8.04
C MET A 47 -4.97 -3.53 -6.92
N ALA A 48 -3.74 -3.12 -7.27
CA ALA A 48 -2.70 -2.81 -6.29
C ALA A 48 -3.09 -1.64 -5.39
N ILE A 49 -3.73 -0.59 -5.92
CA ILE A 49 -4.27 0.53 -5.12
C ILE A 49 -5.30 0.02 -4.12
N ALA A 50 -6.29 -0.77 -4.57
CA ALA A 50 -7.36 -1.28 -3.71
C ALA A 50 -6.81 -2.16 -2.58
N ILE A 51 -5.90 -3.09 -2.90
CA ILE A 51 -5.30 -4.00 -1.91
C ILE A 51 -4.47 -3.21 -0.88
N ASN A 52 -3.60 -2.29 -1.33
CA ASN A 52 -2.77 -1.52 -0.40
C ASN A 52 -3.61 -0.60 0.50
N ALA A 53 -4.69 -0.02 -0.01
CA ALA A 53 -5.62 0.77 0.79
C ALA A 53 -6.28 -0.08 1.90
N LEU A 54 -6.78 -1.28 1.56
CA LEU A 54 -7.37 -2.20 2.54
C LEU A 54 -6.35 -2.65 3.59
N LEU A 55 -5.12 -2.98 3.17
CA LEU A 55 -4.05 -3.36 4.10
C LEU A 55 -3.65 -2.20 5.01
N THR A 56 -3.60 -0.97 4.49
CA THR A 56 -3.33 0.24 5.29
C THR A 56 -4.37 0.39 6.39
N ILE A 57 -5.66 0.31 6.05
CA ILE A 57 -6.76 0.37 7.02
C ILE A 57 -6.64 -0.75 8.06
N GLY A 58 -6.35 -1.98 7.61
CA GLY A 58 -6.15 -3.13 8.49
C GLY A 58 -4.99 -2.95 9.47
N MET A 59 -3.87 -2.38 9.02
CA MET A 59 -2.71 -2.10 9.88
C MET A 59 -2.98 -0.97 10.89
N LEU A 60 -3.71 0.07 10.49
CA LEU A 60 -4.15 1.14 11.41
C LEU A 60 -5.12 0.59 12.46
N TYR A 61 -6.06 -0.27 12.05
CA TYR A 61 -6.97 -0.94 12.96
C TYR A 61 -6.23 -1.84 13.95
N LEU A 62 -5.25 -2.63 13.47
CA LEU A 62 -4.38 -3.44 14.32
C LEU A 62 -3.61 -2.57 15.32
N ALA A 63 -3.03 -1.45 14.88
CA ALA A 63 -2.32 -0.51 15.74
C ALA A 63 -3.24 0.08 16.83
N HIS A 64 -4.50 0.36 16.48
CA HIS A 64 -5.51 0.83 17.45
C HIS A 64 -5.81 -0.26 18.49
N TRP A 65 -6.04 -1.50 18.07
CA TRP A 65 -6.29 -2.61 19.00
C TRP A 65 -5.09 -2.88 19.92
N LEU A 66 -3.86 -2.74 19.41
CA LEU A 66 -2.63 -2.88 20.20
C LEU A 66 -2.40 -1.73 21.19
N LYS A 67 -3.06 -0.56 21.04
CA LYS A 67 -2.98 0.54 22.02
C LYS A 67 -3.66 0.16 23.35
N GLY A 68 -4.63 -0.75 23.32
CA GLY A 68 -5.37 -1.21 24.49
C GLY A 68 -4.73 -2.38 25.24
N LYS A 69 -3.50 -2.77 24.89
CA LYS A 69 -2.73 -3.85 25.50
C LYS A 69 -1.36 -3.35 25.92
#